data_AF-A0A2E8KSS2-F1
#
_entry.id   AF-A0A2E8KSS2-F1
#
_cell.length_a   1.000
_cell.length_b   1.000
_cell.length_c   1.000
_cell.angle_alpha   90.00
_cell.angle_beta   90.00
_cell.angle_gamma   90.00
#
_symmetry.space_group_name_H-M   'P 1'
#
loop_
_entity.id
_entity.type
_entity.pdbx_description
1 polymer ?
#
loop_
_entity_poly.entity_id
_entity_poly.type
_entity_poly.pdbx_seq_one_letter_code
_entity_poly.pdbx_strand_id
1 'polypeptide(L)'
;MSPKIKLVEHKALMPDTAPSSSWNLHLSVKNDGALYLPNAIFKKPIVSGTPVDLSFAIQDISNDDFFQNDHGFQFPYQPRIVESIRNLMLHVPMWFTMFLLMGIGFVQSIKTLKISPNTMLHDAKALSSIKVGIVFGILGLITGSLWARFTWGAWWVNDPQLNGALVSVMIYSGYLILRSSITDASSKARLSAVYSLFAFVILMVLLMVLPRFTESLHPGKSGNPAFSKYDLDSSLRLVFYPAVIGWMIIGCWMYKLTLRLELLKEKIQSKKEH
;
A
#
# COMPACT_ATOMS: atom_id res chain seq x y z
N MET A 1 -19.89 31.62 3.86
CA MET A 1 -18.85 32.60 3.45
C MET A 1 -17.72 31.83 2.79
N SER A 2 -17.58 31.91 1.47
CA SER A 2 -16.47 31.27 0.77
C SER A 2 -15.16 32.00 1.09
N PRO A 3 -14.06 31.32 1.46
CA PRO A 3 -12.79 31.97 1.67
C PRO A 3 -12.33 32.61 0.36
N LYS A 4 -12.26 33.95 0.32
CA LYS A 4 -11.67 34.67 -0.80
C LYS A 4 -10.15 34.46 -0.74
N ILE A 5 -9.64 33.50 -1.50
CA ILE A 5 -8.20 33.37 -1.75
C ILE A 5 -7.77 34.63 -2.49
N LYS A 6 -7.05 35.52 -1.81
CA LYS A 6 -6.48 36.73 -2.42
C LYS A 6 -5.15 36.33 -3.05
N LEU A 7 -5.12 36.16 -4.36
CA LEU A 7 -3.88 35.97 -5.10
C LEU A 7 -3.05 37.25 -4.97
N VAL A 8 -1.90 37.16 -4.29
CA VAL A 8 -0.90 38.23 -4.23
C VAL A 8 0.21 37.82 -5.19
N GLU A 9 0.32 38.51 -6.33
CA GLU A 9 1.45 38.32 -7.25
C GLU A 9 2.66 39.11 -6.74
N HIS A 10 3.69 38.41 -6.29
CA HIS A 10 5.01 38.99 -6.09
C HIS A 10 5.88 38.70 -7.32
N LYS A 11 6.37 39.76 -7.98
CA LYS A 11 7.35 39.67 -9.06
C LYS A 11 8.72 40.01 -8.48
N ALA A 12 9.63 39.05 -8.51
CA ALA A 12 11.03 39.25 -8.16
C ALA A 12 11.88 39.24 -9.43
N LEU A 13 12.74 40.23 -9.58
CA LEU A 13 13.73 40.28 -10.66
C LEU A 13 14.97 39.51 -10.19
N MET A 14 15.41 38.54 -10.99
CA MET A 14 16.56 37.70 -10.70
C MET A 14 17.71 38.07 -11.64
N PRO A 15 18.98 38.01 -11.18
CA PRO A 15 20.12 38.22 -12.05
C PRO A 15 20.20 37.15 -13.14
N ASP A 16 20.72 37.50 -14.31
CA ASP A 16 20.81 36.58 -15.45
C ASP A 16 21.78 35.42 -15.24
N THR A 17 22.62 35.52 -14.21
CA THR A 17 23.56 34.47 -13.76
C THR A 17 22.90 33.40 -12.89
N ALA A 18 21.59 33.50 -12.60
CA ALA A 18 20.93 32.53 -11.75
C ALA A 18 20.99 31.12 -12.40
N PRO A 19 21.44 30.09 -11.66
CA PRO A 19 21.90 28.82 -12.24
C PRO A 19 20.78 27.92 -12.76
N SER A 20 19.51 28.18 -12.39
CA SER A 20 18.36 27.37 -12.79
C SER A 20 17.24 28.21 -13.38
N SER A 21 16.49 27.62 -14.31
CA SER A 21 15.29 28.22 -14.92
C SER A 21 14.03 28.05 -14.07
N SER A 22 14.12 27.24 -13.01
CA SER A 22 13.05 27.01 -12.05
C SER A 22 13.60 26.81 -10.63
N TRP A 23 12.75 27.06 -9.64
CA TRP A 23 13.05 26.83 -8.23
C TRP A 23 11.89 26.11 -7.54
N ASN A 24 12.25 25.30 -6.55
CA ASN A 24 11.29 24.62 -5.68
C ASN A 24 10.88 25.56 -4.56
N LEU A 25 9.60 25.55 -4.19
CA LEU A 25 9.08 26.33 -3.07
C LEU A 25 8.76 25.38 -1.92
N HIS A 26 9.33 25.67 -0.75
CA HIS A 26 9.02 24.96 0.49
C HIS A 26 8.41 25.95 1.48
N LEU A 27 7.19 25.68 1.93
CA LEU A 27 6.44 26.50 2.87
C LEU A 27 6.06 25.65 4.08
N SER A 28 6.66 25.89 5.24
CA SER A 28 6.27 25.21 6.49
C SER A 28 5.36 26.12 7.31
N VAL A 29 4.14 25.67 7.58
CA VAL A 29 3.16 26.38 8.42
C VAL A 29 2.93 25.58 9.68
N LYS A 30 3.03 26.23 10.84
CA LYS A 30 2.94 25.58 12.17
C LYS A 30 1.68 24.73 12.36
N ASN A 31 0.54 25.17 11.82
CA ASN A 31 -0.74 24.48 11.97
C ASN A 31 -1.10 23.58 10.79
N ASP A 32 -0.63 23.89 9.58
CA ASP A 32 -1.05 23.25 8.33
C ASP A 32 0.04 22.35 7.71
N GLY A 33 1.20 22.24 8.37
CA GLY A 33 2.32 21.41 7.94
C GLY A 33 3.17 22.05 6.84
N ALA A 34 4.03 21.23 6.22
CA ALA A 34 4.92 21.65 5.16
C ALA A 34 4.32 21.43 3.77
N LEU A 35 4.33 22.45 2.93
CA LEU A 35 3.94 22.45 1.52
C LEU A 35 5.21 22.52 0.67
N TYR A 36 5.50 21.47 -0.08
CA TYR A 36 6.58 21.45 -1.06
C TYR A 36 6.00 21.48 -2.48
N LEU A 37 6.37 22.49 -3.25
CA LEU A 37 5.98 22.68 -4.64
C LEU A 37 7.23 22.66 -5.52
N PRO A 38 7.51 21.53 -6.20
CA PRO A 38 8.64 21.44 -7.12
C PRO A 38 8.37 22.31 -8.35
N ASN A 39 9.38 23.05 -8.81
CA ASN A 39 9.27 24.00 -9.92
C ASN A 39 8.10 24.99 -9.75
N ALA A 40 7.86 25.50 -8.54
CA ALA A 40 6.77 26.45 -8.32
C ALA A 40 7.05 27.82 -8.97
N ILE A 41 8.33 28.16 -9.09
CA ILE A 41 8.79 29.44 -9.59
C ILE A 41 9.53 29.19 -10.90
N PHE A 42 9.14 29.90 -11.96
CA PHE A 42 9.74 29.80 -13.28
C PHE A 42 10.31 31.14 -13.71
N LYS A 43 11.52 31.14 -14.28
CA LYS A 43 12.10 32.30 -14.96
C LYS A 43 11.33 32.53 -16.27
N LYS A 44 10.67 33.68 -16.40
CA LYS A 44 10.11 34.13 -17.69
C LYS A 44 11.24 34.68 -18.58
N PRO A 45 11.14 34.59 -19.91
CA PRO A 45 12.15 35.12 -20.83
C PRO A 45 12.34 36.63 -20.65
N ILE A 46 13.58 37.07 -20.82
CA ILE A 46 14.08 38.43 -20.56
C ILE A 46 13.24 39.46 -21.33
N VAL A 47 12.78 40.50 -20.63
CA VAL A 47 12.32 41.75 -21.27
C VAL A 47 13.46 42.75 -21.11
N SER A 48 14.20 43.03 -22.19
CA SER A 48 15.31 43.99 -22.16
C SER A 48 14.82 45.40 -21.81
N GLY A 49 15.55 46.09 -20.92
CA GLY A 49 15.42 47.54 -20.73
C GLY A 49 14.96 48.05 -19.35
N THR A 50 14.86 47.20 -18.32
CA THR A 50 14.56 47.66 -16.95
C THR A 50 15.77 47.47 -16.02
N PRO A 51 16.21 48.51 -15.29
CA PRO A 51 17.22 48.35 -14.24
C PRO A 51 16.66 47.43 -13.15
N VAL A 52 17.40 46.37 -12.83
CA VAL A 52 17.06 45.45 -11.75
C VAL A 52 17.67 46.00 -10.47
N ASP A 53 16.84 46.22 -9.45
CA ASP A 53 17.32 46.54 -8.12
C ASP A 53 18.04 45.32 -7.53
N LEU A 54 19.36 45.44 -7.36
CA LEU A 54 20.22 44.42 -6.78
C LEU A 54 20.20 44.45 -5.25
N SER A 55 19.42 45.35 -4.63
CA SER A 55 19.25 45.40 -3.18
C SER A 55 18.25 44.37 -2.64
N PHE A 56 17.81 43.40 -3.44
CA PHE A 56 17.25 42.16 -2.88
C PHE A 56 18.31 41.59 -1.94
N ALA A 57 18.09 41.84 -0.66
CA ALA A 57 18.94 41.35 0.39
C ALA A 57 19.02 39.83 0.21
N ILE A 58 20.21 39.35 -0.16
CA ILE A 58 20.68 38.06 0.33
C ILE A 58 20.80 38.29 1.83
N GLN A 59 19.67 38.21 2.53
CA GLN A 59 19.73 37.91 3.93
C GLN A 59 20.22 36.47 3.92
N ASP A 60 21.50 36.28 4.21
CA ASP A 60 22.04 34.97 4.54
C ASP A 60 21.14 34.45 5.65
N ILE A 61 20.20 33.60 5.27
CA ILE A 61 19.46 32.79 6.23
C ILE A 61 20.55 31.89 6.77
N SER A 62 21.14 32.27 7.90
CA SER A 62 22.04 31.42 8.65
C SER A 62 21.41 30.05 8.70
N ASN A 63 22.14 29.03 8.23
CA ASN A 63 21.68 27.65 8.08
C ASN A 63 20.99 27.10 9.35
N ASP A 64 21.21 27.75 10.49
CA ASP A 64 20.62 27.45 11.76
C ASP A 64 19.09 27.65 11.80
N ASP A 65 18.50 28.69 11.22
CA ASP A 65 17.06 28.97 11.42
C ASP A 65 16.11 28.17 10.52
N PHE A 66 16.59 27.70 9.35
CA PHE A 66 15.74 26.97 8.40
C PHE A 66 15.53 25.50 8.79
N PHE A 67 16.45 24.95 9.60
CA PHE A 67 16.41 23.57 10.07
C PHE A 67 16.19 23.43 11.59
N GLN A 68 16.21 24.53 12.37
CA GLN A 68 15.99 24.49 13.83
C GLN A 68 14.54 24.56 14.31
N ASN A 69 13.56 24.63 13.40
CA ASN A 69 12.21 24.36 13.83
C ASN A 69 12.06 22.84 13.96
N ASP A 70 12.17 22.35 15.20
CA ASP A 70 11.64 21.06 15.67
C ASP A 70 10.11 21.09 15.49
N HIS A 71 9.70 21.10 14.24
CA HIS A 71 8.37 20.74 13.83
C HIS A 71 8.28 19.27 14.21
N GLY A 72 7.60 18.96 15.32
CA GLY A 72 7.42 17.60 15.81
C GLY A 72 6.82 16.66 14.76
N PHE A 73 6.29 15.49 15.13
CA PHE A 73 5.80 14.50 14.14
C PHE A 73 4.86 15.12 13.06
N GLN A 74 5.38 15.29 11.84
CA GLN A 74 4.65 15.80 10.68
C GLN A 74 4.66 14.76 9.56
N PHE A 75 3.51 14.59 8.91
CA PHE A 75 3.41 13.75 7.71
C PHE A 75 3.97 14.53 6.51
N PRO A 76 4.89 13.95 5.71
CA PRO A 76 5.42 14.62 4.54
C PRO A 76 4.31 14.85 3.50
N TYR A 77 4.11 16.10 3.07
CA TYR A 77 3.19 16.45 2.00
C TYR A 77 3.83 16.17 0.65
N GLN A 78 3.37 15.12 -0.04
CA GLN A 78 3.77 14.85 -1.42
C GLN A 78 2.76 15.52 -2.37
N PRO A 79 3.13 16.51 -3.19
CA PRO A 79 2.18 17.32 -3.98
C PRO A 79 1.33 16.52 -4.99
N ARG A 80 1.70 15.27 -5.29
CA ARG A 80 0.93 14.37 -6.19
C ARG A 80 -0.12 13.51 -5.46
N ILE A 81 0.07 13.26 -4.16
CA ILE A 81 -0.76 12.33 -3.37
C ILE A 81 -1.27 12.93 -2.05
N VAL A 82 -0.86 14.15 -1.70
CA VAL A 82 -1.38 15.00 -0.61
C VAL A 82 -1.64 14.15 0.65
N GLU A 83 -2.85 14.20 1.22
CA GLU A 83 -3.23 13.42 2.40
C GLU A 83 -3.54 11.95 2.10
N SER A 84 -3.70 11.56 0.82
CA SER A 84 -3.98 10.18 0.44
C SER A 84 -2.83 9.24 0.79
N ILE A 85 -1.62 9.77 1.03
CA ILE A 85 -0.49 9.03 1.57
C ILE A 85 -0.81 8.35 2.91
N ARG A 86 -1.77 8.86 3.69
CA ARG A 86 -2.22 8.22 4.94
C ARG A 86 -2.83 6.83 4.70
N ASN A 87 -3.45 6.61 3.53
CA ASN A 87 -3.97 5.30 3.13
C ASN A 87 -2.86 4.25 2.99
N LEU A 88 -1.59 4.66 2.79
CA LEU A 88 -0.44 3.75 2.76
C LEU A 88 -0.35 2.90 4.04
N MET A 89 -0.67 3.50 5.21
CA MET A 89 -0.63 2.83 6.51
C MET A 89 -1.76 1.81 6.71
N LEU A 90 -2.73 1.79 5.81
CA LEU A 90 -3.85 0.85 5.82
C LEU A 90 -3.64 -0.17 4.69
N HIS A 91 -3.61 0.31 3.44
CA HIS A 91 -3.59 -0.49 2.24
C HIS A 91 -2.42 -1.47 2.19
N VAL A 92 -1.18 -0.98 2.37
CA VAL A 92 0.01 -1.82 2.21
C VAL A 92 0.15 -2.85 3.33
N PRO A 93 -0.01 -2.49 4.62
CA PRO A 93 -0.09 -3.47 5.71
C PRO A 93 -1.13 -4.58 5.52
N MET A 94 -2.29 -4.26 4.92
CA MET A 94 -3.31 -5.26 4.60
C MET A 94 -2.82 -6.29 3.57
N TRP A 95 -2.08 -5.86 2.54
CA TRP A 95 -1.43 -6.78 1.59
C TRP A 95 -0.38 -7.66 2.25
N PHE A 96 0.47 -7.09 3.13
CA PHE A 96 1.44 -7.88 3.89
C PHE A 96 0.77 -8.95 4.76
N THR A 97 -0.35 -8.59 5.40
CA THR A 97 -1.14 -9.52 6.20
C THR A 97 -1.77 -10.61 5.34
N MET A 98 -2.28 -10.26 4.15
CA MET A 98 -2.78 -11.22 3.17
C MET A 98 -1.68 -12.21 2.74
N PHE A 99 -0.49 -11.72 2.38
CA PHE A 99 0.65 -12.58 2.02
C PHE A 99 1.06 -13.52 3.15
N LEU A 100 1.12 -13.03 4.39
CA LEU A 100 1.41 -13.85 5.57
C LEU A 100 0.39 -14.99 5.71
N LEU A 101 -0.91 -14.67 5.62
CA LEU A 101 -1.99 -15.64 5.76
C LEU A 101 -2.02 -16.64 4.60
N MET A 102 -1.79 -16.20 3.37
CA MET A 102 -1.66 -17.11 2.22
C MET A 102 -0.43 -18.00 2.35
N GLY A 103 0.69 -17.48 2.88
CA GLY A 103 1.89 -18.26 3.17
C GLY A 103 1.66 -19.33 4.24
N ILE A 104 0.91 -19.00 5.31
CA ILE A 104 0.47 -19.99 6.30
C ILE A 104 -0.39 -21.07 5.61
N GLY A 105 -1.35 -20.67 4.78
CA GLY A 105 -2.19 -21.59 4.00
C GLY A 105 -1.37 -22.54 3.12
N PHE A 106 -0.37 -22.01 2.43
CA PHE A 106 0.57 -22.77 1.60
C PHE A 106 1.35 -23.82 2.43
N VAL A 107 1.99 -23.40 3.53
CA VAL A 107 2.77 -24.32 4.38
C VAL A 107 1.89 -25.42 4.98
N GLN A 108 0.67 -25.09 5.39
CA GLN A 108 -0.25 -26.06 5.97
C GLN A 108 -0.83 -27.01 4.90
N SER A 109 -1.00 -26.55 3.67
CA SER A 109 -1.37 -27.39 2.52
C SER A 109 -0.27 -28.41 2.21
N ILE A 110 1.01 -28.01 2.26
CA ILE A 110 2.14 -28.97 2.13
C ILE A 110 2.06 -30.05 3.23
N LYS A 111 1.82 -29.67 4.48
CA LYS A 111 1.71 -30.63 5.59
C LYS A 111 0.51 -31.57 5.45
N THR A 112 -0.59 -31.09 4.87
CA THR A 112 -1.78 -31.89 4.56
C THR A 112 -1.45 -32.98 3.54
N LEU A 113 -0.63 -32.69 2.52
CA LEU A 113 -0.23 -33.67 1.51
C LEU A 113 0.84 -34.67 1.98
N LYS A 114 1.65 -34.32 2.98
CA LYS A 114 2.69 -35.20 3.54
C LYS A 114 2.15 -36.38 4.37
N ILE A 115 0.84 -36.66 4.34
CA ILE A 115 0.16 -37.74 5.08
C ILE A 115 0.63 -37.76 6.55
N SER A 116 0.44 -36.63 7.23
CA SER A 116 0.74 -36.52 8.66
C SER A 116 -0.44 -37.05 9.50
N PRO A 117 -0.20 -37.54 10.74
CA PRO A 117 -1.29 -37.99 11.62
C PRO A 117 -2.33 -36.88 11.89
N ASN A 118 -1.94 -35.61 11.72
CA ASN A 118 -2.78 -34.44 11.91
C ASN A 118 -3.30 -33.83 10.60
N THR A 119 -3.51 -34.63 9.55
CA THR A 119 -3.91 -34.15 8.21
C THR A 119 -5.16 -33.26 8.26
N MET A 120 -6.22 -33.66 8.97
CA MET A 120 -7.45 -32.85 9.07
C MET A 120 -7.23 -31.52 9.81
N LEU A 121 -6.37 -31.52 10.83
CA LEU A 121 -6.01 -30.29 11.54
C LEU A 121 -5.20 -29.33 10.65
N HIS A 122 -4.30 -29.85 9.81
CA HIS A 122 -3.54 -29.04 8.86
C HIS A 122 -4.44 -28.45 7.78
N ASP A 123 -5.40 -29.23 7.30
CA ASP A 123 -6.42 -28.78 6.34
C ASP A 123 -7.31 -27.67 6.93
N ALA A 124 -7.83 -27.84 8.16
CA ALA A 124 -8.59 -26.81 8.85
C ALA A 124 -7.79 -25.51 9.05
N LYS A 125 -6.49 -25.62 9.37
CA LYS A 125 -5.58 -24.48 9.47
C LYS A 125 -5.38 -23.79 8.12
N ALA A 126 -5.20 -24.55 7.04
CA ALA A 126 -5.07 -23.98 5.69
C ALA A 126 -6.33 -23.22 5.29
N LEU A 127 -7.51 -23.86 5.42
CA LEU A 127 -8.81 -23.25 5.13
C LEU A 127 -9.01 -21.94 5.90
N SER A 128 -8.78 -21.97 7.21
CA SER A 128 -9.00 -20.82 8.09
C SER A 128 -8.09 -19.65 7.72
N SER A 129 -6.83 -19.95 7.38
CA SER A 129 -5.87 -18.93 6.96
C SER A 129 -6.26 -18.30 5.62
N ILE A 130 -6.68 -19.12 4.65
CA ILE A 130 -7.10 -18.65 3.32
C ILE A 130 -8.37 -17.80 3.41
N LYS A 131 -9.37 -18.21 4.21
CA LYS A 131 -10.60 -17.42 4.42
C LYS A 131 -10.29 -16.01 4.91
N VAL A 132 -9.43 -15.88 5.91
CA VAL A 132 -9.03 -14.57 6.45
C VAL A 132 -8.16 -13.82 5.44
N GLY A 133 -7.24 -14.51 4.75
CA GLY A 133 -6.41 -13.91 3.71
C GLY A 133 -7.24 -13.28 2.58
N ILE A 134 -8.34 -13.93 2.16
CA ILE A 134 -9.27 -13.38 1.15
C ILE A 134 -9.91 -12.08 1.64
N VAL A 135 -10.32 -12.01 2.92
CA VAL A 135 -10.88 -10.77 3.50
C VAL A 135 -9.88 -9.63 3.40
N PHE A 136 -8.62 -9.86 3.77
CA PHE A 136 -7.57 -8.84 3.63
C PHE A 136 -7.28 -8.49 2.17
N GLY A 137 -7.35 -9.45 1.24
CA GLY A 137 -7.25 -9.19 -0.19
C GLY A 137 -8.38 -8.29 -0.70
N ILE A 138 -9.63 -8.55 -0.30
CA ILE A 138 -10.80 -7.72 -0.66
C ILE A 138 -10.66 -6.31 -0.08
N LEU A 139 -10.28 -6.17 1.20
CA LEU A 139 -10.03 -4.86 1.82
C LEU A 139 -8.87 -4.12 1.12
N GLY A 140 -7.82 -4.84 0.73
CA GLY A 140 -6.73 -4.32 -0.09
C GLY A 140 -7.21 -3.79 -1.44
N LEU A 141 -8.09 -4.53 -2.14
CA LEU A 141 -8.69 -4.08 -3.40
C LEU A 141 -9.55 -2.83 -3.22
N ILE A 142 -10.40 -2.78 -2.19
CA ILE A 142 -11.27 -1.62 -1.90
C ILE A 142 -10.43 -0.38 -1.60
N THR A 143 -9.47 -0.50 -0.69
CA THR A 143 -8.58 0.61 -0.32
C THR A 143 -7.66 1.03 -1.47
N GLY A 144 -7.26 0.10 -2.33
CA GLY A 144 -6.48 0.38 -3.54
C GLY A 144 -7.30 1.11 -4.61
N SER A 145 -8.55 0.68 -4.82
CA SER A 145 -9.48 1.36 -5.74
C SER A 145 -9.81 2.78 -5.29
N LEU A 146 -10.02 2.97 -3.99
CA LEU A 146 -10.18 4.31 -3.41
C LEU A 146 -8.93 5.16 -3.65
N TRP A 147 -7.74 4.58 -3.46
CA TRP A 147 -6.48 5.29 -3.71
C TRP A 147 -6.31 5.67 -5.18
N ALA A 148 -6.65 4.76 -6.10
CA ALA A 148 -6.63 5.00 -7.54
C ALA A 148 -7.54 6.17 -7.93
N ARG A 149 -8.74 6.28 -7.31
CA ARG A 149 -9.67 7.38 -7.57
C ARG A 149 -9.04 8.73 -7.24
N PHE A 150 -8.34 8.85 -6.12
CA PHE A 150 -7.68 10.09 -5.70
C PHE A 150 -6.36 10.36 -6.43
N THR A 151 -5.67 9.32 -6.90
CA THR A 151 -4.35 9.46 -7.55
C THR A 151 -4.45 9.66 -9.07
N TRP A 152 -5.36 8.94 -9.72
CA TRP A 152 -5.49 8.88 -11.18
C TRP A 152 -6.86 9.32 -11.70
N GLY A 153 -7.77 9.75 -10.82
CA GLY A 153 -9.12 10.17 -11.20
C GLY A 153 -10.07 9.02 -11.58
N ALA A 154 -9.63 7.76 -11.52
CA ALA A 154 -10.44 6.58 -11.85
C ALA A 154 -10.39 5.54 -10.74
N TRP A 155 -11.50 4.84 -10.48
CA TRP A 155 -11.57 3.76 -9.48
C TRP A 155 -10.71 2.55 -9.84
N TRP A 156 -10.43 2.38 -11.12
CA TRP A 156 -9.60 1.30 -11.65
C TRP A 156 -8.93 1.78 -12.93
N VAL A 157 -7.68 1.39 -13.13
CA VAL A 157 -6.91 1.63 -14.35
C VAL A 157 -6.39 0.29 -14.87
N ASN A 158 -6.08 0.22 -16.15
CA ASN A 158 -5.52 -0.99 -16.75
C ASN A 158 -4.03 -1.14 -16.35
N ASP A 159 -3.79 -1.51 -15.11
CA ASP A 159 -2.46 -1.71 -14.54
C ASP A 159 -2.25 -3.21 -14.20
N PRO A 160 -1.10 -3.81 -14.56
CA PRO A 160 -0.82 -5.22 -14.32
C PRO A 160 -0.88 -5.63 -12.84
N GLN A 161 -0.51 -4.75 -11.92
CA GLN A 161 -0.52 -5.06 -10.49
C GLN A 161 -1.93 -5.00 -9.91
N LEU A 162 -2.74 -4.02 -10.32
CA LEU A 162 -4.17 -3.95 -9.96
C LEU A 162 -4.92 -5.18 -10.48
N ASN A 163 -4.78 -5.48 -11.77
CA ASN A 163 -5.44 -6.64 -12.38
C ASN A 163 -4.94 -7.96 -11.76
N GLY A 164 -3.63 -8.08 -11.52
CA GLY A 164 -3.04 -9.24 -10.84
C GLY A 164 -3.58 -9.45 -9.42
N ALA A 165 -3.80 -8.36 -8.68
CA ALA A 165 -4.42 -8.38 -7.35
C ALA A 165 -5.86 -8.88 -7.40
N LEU A 166 -6.67 -8.38 -8.33
CA LEU A 166 -8.06 -8.80 -8.51
C LEU A 166 -8.13 -10.30 -8.87
N VAL A 167 -7.37 -10.71 -9.89
CA VAL A 167 -7.31 -12.11 -10.34
C VAL A 167 -6.87 -13.03 -9.20
N SER A 168 -5.89 -12.60 -8.39
CA SER A 168 -5.42 -13.39 -7.24
C SER A 168 -6.53 -13.63 -6.21
N VAL A 169 -7.31 -12.60 -5.86
CA VAL A 169 -8.45 -12.75 -4.94
C VAL A 169 -9.53 -13.65 -5.55
N MET A 170 -9.77 -13.57 -6.86
CA MET A 170 -10.71 -14.45 -7.56
C MET A 170 -10.26 -15.91 -7.55
N ILE A 171 -8.96 -16.19 -7.78
CA ILE A 171 -8.40 -17.55 -7.69
C ILE A 171 -8.61 -18.12 -6.29
N TYR A 172 -8.31 -17.37 -5.24
CA TYR A 172 -8.56 -17.84 -3.88
C TYR A 172 -10.05 -17.93 -3.51
N SER A 173 -10.92 -17.16 -4.16
CA SER A 173 -12.36 -17.38 -4.06
C SER A 173 -12.78 -18.70 -4.72
N GLY A 174 -12.16 -19.03 -5.87
CA GLY A 174 -12.29 -20.32 -6.54
C GLY A 174 -11.87 -21.51 -5.67
N TYR A 175 -10.85 -21.36 -4.82
CA TYR A 175 -10.48 -22.37 -3.81
C TYR A 175 -11.66 -22.70 -2.88
N LEU A 176 -12.38 -21.70 -2.38
CA LEU A 176 -13.53 -21.93 -1.49
C LEU A 176 -14.68 -22.62 -2.21
N ILE A 177 -14.94 -22.24 -3.47
CA ILE A 177 -15.97 -22.86 -4.31
C ILE A 177 -15.63 -24.33 -4.56
N LEU A 178 -14.41 -24.63 -5.03
CA LEU A 178 -13.95 -26.00 -5.26
C LEU A 178 -14.06 -26.84 -3.99
N ARG A 179 -13.62 -26.30 -2.85
CA ARG A 179 -13.69 -27.04 -1.59
C ARG A 179 -15.12 -27.37 -1.17
N SER A 180 -16.06 -26.46 -1.46
CA SER A 180 -17.48 -26.64 -1.10
C SER A 180 -18.19 -27.70 -1.95
N SER A 181 -17.69 -28.00 -3.16
CA SER A 181 -18.31 -28.99 -4.05
C SER A 181 -17.90 -30.44 -3.76
N ILE A 182 -16.88 -30.65 -2.90
CA ILE A 182 -16.39 -31.99 -2.57
C ILE A 182 -17.07 -32.49 -1.29
N THR A 183 -17.58 -33.72 -1.29
CA THR A 183 -18.26 -34.32 -0.13
C THR A 183 -17.29 -35.07 0.78
N ASP A 184 -16.53 -36.01 0.22
CA ASP A 184 -15.56 -36.84 0.94
C ASP A 184 -14.47 -35.98 1.60
N ALA A 185 -14.29 -36.13 2.92
CA ALA A 185 -13.40 -35.32 3.72
C ALA A 185 -11.92 -35.49 3.31
N SER A 186 -11.51 -36.72 3.00
CA SER A 186 -10.13 -37.03 2.62
C SER A 186 -9.77 -36.44 1.25
N SER A 187 -10.67 -36.58 0.28
CA SER A 187 -10.51 -36.00 -1.06
C SER A 187 -10.59 -34.48 -1.01
N LYS A 188 -11.51 -33.92 -0.21
CA LYS A 188 -11.64 -32.47 0.02
C LYS A 188 -10.33 -31.88 0.51
N ALA A 189 -9.73 -32.46 1.55
CA ALA A 189 -8.48 -31.98 2.11
C ALA A 189 -7.34 -32.03 1.08
N ARG A 190 -7.20 -33.14 0.37
CA ARG A 190 -6.12 -33.33 -0.63
C ARG A 190 -6.27 -32.39 -1.83
N LEU A 191 -7.44 -32.34 -2.45
CA LEU A 191 -7.69 -31.49 -3.63
C LEU A 191 -7.61 -29.99 -3.28
N SER A 192 -8.13 -29.60 -2.11
CA SER A 192 -7.98 -28.23 -1.61
C SER A 192 -6.50 -27.88 -1.42
N ALA A 193 -5.73 -28.77 -0.78
CA ALA A 193 -4.30 -28.53 -0.56
C ALA A 193 -3.55 -28.31 -1.88
N VAL A 194 -3.75 -29.17 -2.88
CA VAL A 194 -3.13 -29.01 -4.22
C VAL A 194 -3.53 -27.68 -4.85
N TYR A 195 -4.82 -27.32 -4.82
CA TYR A 195 -5.29 -26.04 -5.36
C TYR A 195 -4.62 -24.86 -4.64
N SER A 196 -4.51 -24.89 -3.32
CA SER A 196 -3.87 -23.82 -2.54
C SER A 196 -2.40 -23.65 -2.92
N LEU A 197 -1.67 -24.73 -3.21
CA LEU A 197 -0.27 -24.63 -3.66
C LEU A 197 -0.18 -23.91 -5.00
N PHE A 198 -1.03 -24.31 -5.95
CA PHE A 198 -1.10 -23.68 -7.26
C PHE A 198 -1.49 -22.19 -7.15
N ALA A 199 -2.54 -21.88 -6.39
CA ALA A 199 -3.00 -20.51 -6.15
C ALA A 199 -1.92 -19.61 -5.55
N PHE A 200 -1.11 -20.13 -4.62
CA PHE A 200 0.00 -19.38 -4.03
C PHE A 200 1.12 -19.08 -5.02
N VAL A 201 1.47 -20.04 -5.88
CA VAL A 201 2.45 -19.81 -6.95
C VAL A 201 1.94 -18.74 -7.92
N ILE A 202 0.68 -18.83 -8.35
CA ILE A 202 0.09 -17.83 -9.25
C ILE A 202 0.03 -16.45 -8.57
N LEU A 203 -0.33 -16.37 -7.30
CA LEU A 203 -0.29 -15.12 -6.51
C LEU A 203 1.11 -14.48 -6.56
N MET A 204 2.17 -15.27 -6.34
CA MET A 204 3.54 -14.78 -6.40
C MET A 204 3.91 -14.31 -7.80
N VAL A 205 3.51 -15.04 -8.83
CA VAL A 205 3.74 -14.64 -10.22
C VAL A 205 3.04 -13.32 -10.51
N LEU A 206 1.75 -13.19 -10.20
CA LEU A 206 0.95 -12.01 -10.54
C LEU A 206 1.35 -10.75 -9.78
N LEU A 207 1.74 -10.85 -8.51
CA LEU A 207 2.01 -9.68 -7.67
C LEU A 207 3.50 -9.37 -7.48
N MET A 208 4.36 -10.37 -7.52
CA MET A 208 5.80 -10.19 -7.28
C MET A 208 6.62 -10.22 -8.56
N VAL A 209 6.28 -11.11 -9.50
CA VAL A 209 7.08 -11.33 -10.73
C VAL A 209 6.59 -10.43 -11.86
N LEU A 210 5.34 -10.57 -12.30
CA LEU A 210 4.77 -9.90 -13.46
C LEU A 210 4.98 -8.36 -13.45
N PRO A 211 4.71 -7.63 -12.36
CA PRO A 211 4.85 -6.17 -12.35
C PRO A 211 6.30 -5.68 -12.46
N ARG A 212 7.31 -6.58 -12.40
CA ARG A 212 8.72 -6.23 -12.62
C ARG A 212 9.11 -6.28 -14.10
N PHE A 213 8.28 -6.89 -14.94
CA PHE A 213 8.51 -7.05 -16.38
C PHE A 213 7.55 -6.22 -17.23
N THR A 214 6.73 -5.39 -16.61
CA THR A 214 5.71 -4.55 -17.26
C THR A 214 5.75 -3.15 -16.67
N GLU A 215 5.49 -2.11 -17.46
CA GLU A 215 5.29 -0.78 -16.91
C GLU A 215 4.06 -0.75 -16.01
N SER A 216 4.20 -0.14 -14.83
CA SER A 216 3.14 -0.09 -13.84
C SER A 216 3.00 1.32 -13.29
N LEU A 217 1.77 1.81 -13.24
CA LEU A 217 1.44 3.07 -12.59
C LEU A 217 1.58 2.97 -11.08
N HIS A 218 1.57 1.75 -10.54
CA HIS A 218 1.71 1.46 -9.13
C HIS A 218 3.04 2.03 -8.61
N PRO A 219 3.03 2.85 -7.54
CA PRO A 219 4.24 3.55 -7.17
C PRO A 219 5.32 2.59 -6.64
N GLY A 220 6.59 2.89 -6.96
CA GLY A 220 7.76 2.08 -6.55
C GLY A 220 8.27 1.03 -7.54
N LYS A 221 7.67 0.85 -8.75
CA LYS A 221 8.12 -0.18 -9.70
C LYS A 221 8.39 0.22 -11.16
N SER A 222 8.13 1.44 -11.63
CA SER A 222 8.72 1.95 -12.88
C SER A 222 8.79 3.47 -12.93
N GLY A 223 9.92 4.06 -12.51
CA GLY A 223 10.18 5.50 -12.65
C GLY A 223 9.24 6.47 -11.92
N ASN A 224 8.17 5.98 -11.28
CA ASN A 224 7.26 6.75 -10.44
C ASN A 224 7.83 6.78 -9.01
N PRO A 225 8.43 7.91 -8.58
CA PRO A 225 9.33 7.96 -7.43
C PRO A 225 8.63 7.82 -6.08
N ALA A 226 7.29 7.69 -6.03
CA ALA A 226 6.52 7.88 -4.81
C ALA A 226 6.94 7.00 -3.61
N PHE A 227 7.69 5.91 -3.84
CA PHE A 227 8.27 5.06 -2.79
C PHE A 227 9.72 4.60 -3.07
N SER A 228 10.60 5.49 -3.56
CA SER A 228 12.03 5.18 -3.55
C SER A 228 12.54 5.02 -2.10
N LYS A 229 13.65 4.30 -1.90
CA LYS A 229 14.32 4.15 -0.59
C LYS A 229 14.68 5.51 0.06
N TYR A 230 14.66 6.58 -0.73
CA TYR A 230 14.95 7.96 -0.34
C TYR A 230 13.68 8.79 0.02
N ASP A 231 12.47 8.37 -0.37
CA ASP A 231 11.22 9.14 -0.18
C ASP A 231 10.40 8.72 1.06
N LEU A 232 10.66 7.53 1.62
CA LEU A 232 10.16 7.19 2.96
C LEU A 232 11.03 7.91 3.98
N ASP A 233 10.66 9.15 4.30
CA ASP A 233 11.21 9.92 5.41
C ASP A 233 11.23 9.05 6.70
N SER A 234 12.25 9.27 7.53
CA SER A 234 12.48 8.53 8.77
C SER A 234 11.23 8.51 9.67
N SER A 235 10.46 9.61 9.68
CA SER A 235 9.22 9.78 10.41
C SER A 235 8.11 8.85 9.93
N LEU A 236 7.99 8.64 8.62
CA LEU A 236 6.93 7.79 8.04
C LEU A 236 7.17 6.31 8.34
N ARG A 237 8.44 5.88 8.40
CA ARG A 237 8.81 4.49 8.76
C ARG A 237 8.43 4.15 10.19
N LEU A 238 8.55 5.11 11.10
CA LEU A 238 8.23 4.94 12.52
C LEU A 238 6.75 4.59 12.71
N VAL A 239 5.85 5.09 11.86
CA VAL A 239 4.41 4.72 11.91
C VAL A 239 4.09 3.51 11.04
N PHE A 240 4.74 3.39 9.89
CA PHE A 240 4.47 2.33 8.93
C PHE A 240 4.75 0.93 9.48
N TYR A 241 5.91 0.70 10.09
CA TYR A 241 6.27 -0.64 10.56
C TYR A 241 5.39 -1.13 11.73
N PRO A 242 5.09 -0.30 12.76
CA PRO A 242 4.09 -0.65 13.77
C PRO A 242 2.71 -0.92 13.18
N ALA A 243 2.30 -0.17 12.14
CA ALA A 243 1.05 -0.46 11.44
C ALA A 243 1.08 -1.84 10.76
N VAL A 244 2.16 -2.20 10.06
CA VAL A 244 2.35 -3.54 9.48
C VAL A 244 2.22 -4.62 10.54
N ILE A 245 2.92 -4.46 11.66
CA ILE A 245 2.87 -5.43 12.77
C ILE A 245 1.45 -5.51 13.37
N GLY A 246 0.80 -4.37 13.60
CA GLY A 246 -0.55 -4.30 14.14
C GLY A 246 -1.57 -5.02 13.25
N TRP A 247 -1.53 -4.78 11.94
CA TRP A 247 -2.39 -5.48 10.97
C TRP A 247 -2.09 -6.99 10.91
N MET A 248 -0.82 -7.40 10.96
CA MET A 248 -0.47 -8.82 11.02
C MET A 248 -0.97 -9.49 12.30
N ILE A 249 -0.92 -8.79 13.44
CA ILE A 249 -1.48 -9.29 14.72
C ILE A 249 -2.99 -9.46 14.60
N ILE A 250 -3.70 -8.47 14.03
CA ILE A 250 -5.15 -8.55 13.78
C ILE A 250 -5.46 -9.74 12.86
N GLY A 251 -4.72 -9.89 11.76
CA GLY A 251 -4.90 -11.01 10.84
C GLY A 251 -4.65 -12.36 11.50
N CYS A 252 -3.60 -12.49 12.30
CA CYS A 252 -3.31 -13.69 13.09
C CYS A 252 -4.40 -13.98 14.12
N TRP A 253 -4.96 -12.95 14.75
CA TRP A 253 -6.06 -13.09 15.70
C TRP A 253 -7.34 -13.56 15.01
N MET A 254 -7.71 -12.94 13.89
CA MET A 254 -8.84 -13.39 13.05
C MET A 254 -8.66 -14.82 12.54
N TYR A 255 -7.45 -15.20 12.15
CA TYR A 255 -7.10 -16.58 11.78
C TYR A 255 -7.34 -17.55 12.93
N LYS A 256 -6.87 -17.25 14.15
CA LYS A 256 -7.09 -18.08 15.34
C LYS A 256 -8.57 -18.23 15.67
N LEU A 257 -9.35 -17.16 15.56
CA LEU A 257 -10.81 -17.18 15.77
C LEU A 257 -11.49 -18.07 14.72
N THR A 258 -11.18 -17.87 13.44
CA THR A 258 -11.73 -18.66 12.34
C THR A 258 -11.42 -20.14 12.51
N LEU A 259 -10.18 -20.47 12.89
CA LEU A 259 -9.78 -21.86 13.16
C LEU A 259 -10.57 -22.48 14.31
N ARG A 260 -10.78 -21.76 15.40
CA ARG A 260 -11.63 -22.25 16.51
C ARG A 260 -13.05 -22.51 16.04
N LEU A 261 -13.60 -21.63 15.21
CA LEU A 261 -14.95 -21.79 14.65
C LEU A 261 -15.05 -23.02 13.75
N GLU A 262 -14.07 -23.26 12.87
CA GLU A 262 -14.08 -24.45 12.00
C GLU A 262 -13.98 -25.74 12.81
N LEU A 263 -13.07 -25.82 13.79
CA LEU A 263 -12.94 -27.00 14.65
C LEU A 263 -14.20 -27.25 15.50
N LEU A 264 -14.90 -26.20 15.92
CA LEU A 264 -16.18 -26.35 16.63
C LEU A 264 -17.28 -26.87 15.71
N LYS A 265 -17.36 -26.38 14.46
CA LYS A 265 -18.33 -26.88 13.47
C LYS A 265 -18.12 -28.37 13.20
N GLU A 266 -16.88 -28.80 13.01
CA GLU A 266 -16.54 -30.22 12.82
C GLU A 266 -16.98 -31.07 14.02
N LYS A 267 -16.71 -30.62 15.26
CA LYS A 267 -17.15 -31.32 16.48
C LYS A 267 -18.68 -31.41 16.62
N ILE A 268 -19.40 -30.35 16.25
CA ILE A 268 -20.86 -30.33 16.30
C ILE A 268 -21.42 -31.30 15.26
N GLN A 269 -20.84 -31.33 14.05
CA GLN A 269 -21.27 -32.22 12.99
C GLN A 269 -21.03 -33.68 13.35
N SER A 270 -19.84 -34.03 13.88
CA SER A 270 -19.56 -35.39 14.33
C SER A 270 -20.51 -35.87 15.43
N LYS A 271 -20.97 -34.96 16.30
CA LYS A 271 -21.94 -35.27 17.38
C LYS A 271 -23.38 -35.42 16.87
N LYS A 272 -23.73 -34.84 15.72
CA LYS A 272 -25.06 -35.04 15.11
C LYS A 272 -25.17 -36.37 14.35
N GLU A 273 -24.03 -36.91 13.92
CA GLU A 273 -23.93 -38.16 13.18
C GLU A 273 -23.85 -39.39 14.10
N HIS A 274 -23.75 -39.20 15.43
CA HIS A 274 -23.80 -40.22 16.49
C HIS A 274 -25.05 -40.03 17.34
#